data_AF-A0A934RZB6-F1
#
_entry.id   AF-A0A934RZB6-F1
#
_cell.length_a   1.000
_cell.length_b   1.000
_cell.length_c   1.000
_cell.angle_alpha   90.00
_cell.angle_beta   90.00
_cell.angle_gamma   90.00
#
_symmetry.space_group_name_H-M   'P 1'
#
loop_
_entity.id
_entity.type
_entity.pdbx_description
1 polymer ?
#
loop_
_entity_poly.entity_id
_entity_poly.type
_entity_poly.pdbx_seq_one_letter_code
_entity_poly.pdbx_strand_id
1 'polypeptide(L)'
;MSTPEQPNPNKPLPDSMRTREPWPMWPIALAIVAFIGIYTWIQLEYRKEGPAFEPYQAMQDRKNAIAQKNFYEWYSLKSDRSTAPVEISAPAQSTSRAFPDVLDQVIPEQLKYYMSSRPVLLPGFVKTESPGELTPGQPLPLRLHVPAALVDNEQLQLLSFYKDGKLFILATLYVESLQKFDQSLLEGDTAPVNFLIPTGPIAAETIDVNFLNQDRLAEWQITNLDPSAAVVEEEEEEQPEN
;
A
#
# COMPACT_ATOMS: atom_id res chain seq x y z
N MET A 1 -51.18 13.34 96.43
CA MET A 1 -50.45 12.06 96.24
C MET A 1 -51.39 11.14 95.49
N SER A 2 -51.22 11.03 94.18
CA SER A 2 -52.05 10.21 93.31
C SER A 2 -51.15 9.22 92.60
N THR A 3 -51.47 7.94 92.77
CA THR A 3 -50.74 6.77 92.27
C THR A 3 -50.78 6.71 90.75
N PRO A 4 -49.68 6.41 90.04
CA PRO A 4 -49.72 6.19 88.59
C PRO A 4 -50.38 4.83 88.27
N GLU A 5 -51.39 4.90 87.41
CA GLU A 5 -52.18 3.79 86.87
C GLU A 5 -51.27 2.87 86.03
N GLN A 6 -51.20 1.58 86.38
CA GLN A 6 -50.42 0.59 85.63
C GLN A 6 -51.12 0.23 84.31
N PRO A 7 -50.36 0.10 83.20
CA PRO A 7 -50.93 -0.24 81.90
C PRO A 7 -51.47 -1.67 81.89
N ASN A 8 -52.75 -1.81 81.56
CA ASN A 8 -53.46 -3.08 81.44
C ASN A 8 -52.88 -3.93 80.28
N PRO A 9 -52.33 -5.13 80.55
CA PRO A 9 -51.68 -5.98 79.54
C PRO A 9 -52.65 -6.67 78.56
N ASN A 10 -53.97 -6.54 78.75
CA ASN A 10 -54.98 -7.22 77.93
C ASN A 10 -55.64 -6.34 76.86
N LYS A 11 -54.97 -5.27 76.39
CA LYS A 11 -55.50 -4.48 75.28
C LYS A 11 -55.05 -5.10 73.95
N PRO A 12 -55.94 -5.76 73.17
CA PRO A 12 -55.55 -6.30 71.87
C PRO A 12 -55.14 -5.15 70.94
N LEU A 13 -53.98 -5.31 70.29
CA LEU A 13 -53.46 -4.40 69.28
C LEU A 13 -54.42 -4.35 68.08
N PRO A 14 -54.60 -3.18 67.42
CA PRO A 14 -55.46 -3.09 66.24
C PRO A 14 -54.93 -3.96 65.10
N ASP A 15 -55.74 -4.95 64.75
CA ASP A 15 -55.51 -5.97 63.74
C ASP A 15 -55.59 -5.37 62.31
N SER A 16 -54.54 -4.68 61.88
CA SER A 16 -54.48 -4.11 60.53
C SER A 16 -53.06 -4.00 59.96
N MET A 17 -52.22 -5.01 60.15
CA MET A 17 -51.16 -5.25 59.18
C MET A 17 -51.75 -6.07 58.04
N ARG A 18 -52.41 -5.39 57.09
CA ARG A 18 -52.72 -5.98 55.78
C ARG A 18 -51.41 -6.55 55.22
N THR A 19 -51.31 -7.88 55.19
CA THR A 19 -50.27 -8.60 54.47
C THR A 19 -50.23 -8.03 53.05
N ARG A 20 -49.19 -7.25 52.75
CA ARG A 20 -48.98 -6.72 51.41
C ARG A 20 -48.55 -7.90 50.55
N GLU A 21 -49.49 -8.45 49.78
CA GLU A 21 -49.13 -9.43 48.76
C GLU A 21 -48.11 -8.78 47.81
N PRO A 22 -46.99 -9.48 47.51
CA PRO A 22 -46.01 -8.97 46.57
C PRO A 22 -46.70 -8.78 45.22
N TRP A 23 -46.43 -7.65 44.58
CA TRP A 23 -47.00 -7.35 43.27
C TRP A 23 -46.72 -8.49 42.29
N PRO A 24 -47.68 -8.85 41.43
CA PRO A 24 -47.47 -9.91 40.46
C PRO A 24 -46.26 -9.58 39.59
N MET A 25 -45.25 -10.46 39.57
CA MET A 25 -43.98 -10.25 38.83
C MET A 25 -44.07 -10.56 37.34
N TRP A 26 -45.16 -11.19 36.88
CA TRP A 26 -45.32 -11.61 35.49
C TRP A 26 -45.28 -10.46 34.45
N PRO A 27 -45.82 -9.24 34.67
CA PRO A 27 -45.77 -8.19 33.66
C PRO A 27 -44.35 -7.62 33.51
N ILE A 28 -43.56 -7.62 34.59
CA ILE A 28 -42.15 -7.19 34.57
C ILE A 28 -41.33 -8.19 33.74
N ALA A 29 -41.52 -9.48 33.97
CA ALA A 29 -40.85 -10.53 33.20
C ALA A 29 -41.20 -10.44 31.71
N LEU A 30 -42.47 -10.19 31.39
CA LEU A 30 -42.93 -10.06 30.00
C LEU A 30 -42.31 -8.84 29.31
N ALA A 31 -42.23 -7.70 29.99
CA ALA A 31 -41.59 -6.50 29.46
C ALA A 31 -40.09 -6.72 29.17
N ILE A 32 -39.36 -7.40 30.06
CA ILE A 32 -37.94 -7.72 29.87
C ILE A 32 -37.74 -8.58 28.62
N VAL A 33 -38.53 -9.64 28.47
CA VAL A 33 -38.44 -10.55 27.31
C VAL A 33 -38.75 -9.81 26.00
N ALA A 34 -39.77 -8.96 25.99
CA ALA A 34 -40.10 -8.15 24.82
C ALA A 34 -38.95 -7.20 24.44
N PHE A 35 -38.33 -6.56 25.43
CA PHE A 35 -37.23 -5.62 25.20
C PHE A 35 -35.98 -6.34 24.65
N ILE A 36 -35.62 -7.48 25.23
CA ILE A 36 -34.50 -8.31 24.75
C ILE A 36 -34.78 -8.78 23.32
N GLY A 37 -35.99 -9.28 23.03
CA GLY A 37 -36.36 -9.74 21.69
C GLY A 37 -36.23 -8.65 20.63
N ILE A 38 -36.78 -7.46 20.90
CA ILE A 38 -36.69 -6.30 19.98
C ILE A 38 -35.24 -5.87 19.80
N TYR A 39 -34.49 -5.77 20.90
CA TYR A 39 -33.09 -5.36 20.86
C TYR A 39 -32.23 -6.34 20.05
N THR A 40 -32.39 -7.64 20.27
CA THR A 40 -31.68 -8.69 19.52
C THR A 40 -32.07 -8.71 18.06
N TRP A 41 -33.36 -8.52 17.73
CA TRP A 41 -33.82 -8.45 16.35
C TRP A 41 -33.21 -7.26 15.59
N ILE A 42 -33.22 -6.07 16.19
CA ILE A 42 -32.57 -4.88 15.61
C ILE A 42 -31.08 -5.14 15.41
N GLN A 43 -30.41 -5.76 16.39
CA GLN A 43 -28.98 -6.02 16.26
C GLN A 43 -28.64 -6.98 15.12
N LEU A 44 -29.49 -7.97 14.86
CA LEU A 44 -29.29 -8.92 13.77
C LEU A 44 -29.61 -8.30 12.40
N GLU A 45 -30.73 -7.58 12.27
CA GLU A 45 -31.17 -6.97 11.01
C GLU A 45 -30.19 -5.87 10.52
N TYR A 46 -29.63 -5.10 11.46
CA TYR A 46 -28.70 -4.00 11.15
C TYR A 46 -27.22 -4.39 11.31
N ARG A 47 -26.93 -5.68 11.52
CA ARG A 47 -25.55 -6.16 11.51
C ARG A 47 -25.02 -6.08 10.09
N LYS A 48 -24.19 -5.07 9.81
CA LYS A 48 -23.48 -4.97 8.53
C LYS A 48 -22.68 -6.27 8.30
N GLU A 49 -23.01 -7.04 7.28
CA GLU A 49 -22.32 -8.28 6.88
C GLU A 49 -20.99 -8.03 6.15
N GLY A 50 -20.37 -6.87 6.34
CA GLY A 50 -19.08 -6.54 5.76
C GLY A 50 -17.94 -6.86 6.72
N PRO A 51 -16.73 -7.21 6.23
CA PRO A 51 -15.53 -7.11 7.06
C PRO A 51 -15.47 -5.70 7.67
N ALA A 52 -15.01 -5.60 8.93
CA ALA A 52 -14.81 -4.31 9.54
C ALA A 52 -13.99 -3.45 8.57
N PHE A 53 -14.53 -2.31 8.13
CA PHE A 53 -13.75 -1.37 7.37
C PHE A 53 -12.65 -0.90 8.32
N GLU A 54 -11.43 -1.39 8.14
CA GLU A 54 -10.26 -1.04 8.91
C GLU A 54 -9.53 0.10 8.18
N PRO A 55 -9.92 1.36 8.39
CA PRO A 55 -9.32 2.50 7.67
C PRO A 55 -7.81 2.58 7.90
N TYR A 56 -7.32 2.10 9.05
CA TYR A 56 -5.89 2.08 9.34
C TYR A 56 -5.13 1.08 8.45
N GLN A 57 -5.62 -0.15 8.30
CA GLN A 57 -5.01 -1.13 7.39
C GLN A 57 -5.16 -0.69 5.93
N ALA A 58 -6.32 -0.17 5.52
CA ALA A 58 -6.52 0.32 4.16
C ALA A 58 -5.63 1.54 3.82
N MET A 59 -5.37 2.44 4.78
CA MET A 59 -4.39 3.52 4.60
C MET A 59 -2.95 3.02 4.65
N GLN A 60 -2.63 2.03 5.49
CA GLN A 60 -1.29 1.45 5.54
C GLN A 60 -0.97 0.65 4.27
N ASP A 61 -1.94 -0.09 3.74
CA ASP A 61 -1.83 -0.83 2.48
C ASP A 61 -1.77 0.13 1.30
N ARG A 62 -2.51 1.25 1.32
CA ARG A 62 -2.33 2.33 0.34
C ARG A 62 -0.93 2.95 0.46
N LYS A 63 -0.42 3.23 1.65
CA LYS A 63 0.95 3.74 1.88
C LYS A 63 2.04 2.73 1.53
N ASN A 64 1.76 1.43 1.62
CA ASN A 64 2.69 0.36 1.26
C ASN A 64 2.62 0.00 -0.24
N ALA A 65 1.46 0.21 -0.88
CA ALA A 65 1.24 -0.02 -2.31
C ALA A 65 1.55 1.21 -3.17
N ILE A 66 1.48 2.41 -2.59
CA ILE A 66 1.74 3.69 -3.26
C ILE A 66 3.10 4.18 -2.77
N ALA A 67 4.06 4.14 -3.69
CA ALA A 67 5.26 4.95 -3.74
C ALA A 67 5.66 5.69 -2.45
N GLN A 68 6.70 5.21 -1.77
CA GLN A 68 7.23 5.91 -0.59
C GLN A 68 8.00 7.16 -1.01
N LYS A 69 7.49 8.36 -0.66
CA LYS A 69 8.21 9.63 -0.82
C LYS A 69 9.29 9.73 0.26
N ASN A 70 10.53 10.04 -0.12
CA ASN A 70 11.63 10.21 0.82
C ASN A 70 11.83 11.68 1.24
N PHE A 71 12.81 11.93 2.13
CA PHE A 71 13.18 13.27 2.59
C PHE A 71 13.62 14.23 1.45
N TYR A 72 14.08 13.68 0.32
CA TYR A 72 14.48 14.42 -0.87
C TYR A 72 13.38 14.41 -1.95
N GLU A 73 12.15 14.07 -1.60
CA GLU A 73 10.98 14.01 -2.48
C GLU A 73 11.03 13.01 -3.63
N TRP A 74 11.93 12.03 -3.56
CA TRP A 74 11.91 10.92 -4.49
C TRP A 74 10.87 9.90 -4.08
N TYR A 75 10.09 9.46 -5.05
CA TYR A 75 9.17 8.34 -4.92
C TYR A 75 9.88 7.03 -5.26
N SER A 76 9.94 6.09 -4.31
CA SER A 76 10.36 4.72 -4.57
C SER A 76 9.18 3.90 -5.11
N LEU A 77 9.22 3.52 -6.38
CA LEU A 77 8.16 2.80 -7.07
C LEU A 77 8.46 1.29 -7.05
N LYS A 78 7.75 0.55 -6.18
CA LYS A 78 7.90 -0.90 -6.12
C LYS A 78 7.34 -1.52 -7.40
N SER A 79 8.21 -2.11 -8.20
CA SER A 79 7.85 -2.72 -9.48
C SER A 79 7.50 -4.19 -9.27
N ASP A 80 6.38 -4.64 -9.81
CA ASP A 80 5.93 -6.02 -9.69
C ASP A 80 6.25 -6.81 -10.96
N ARG A 81 6.70 -8.06 -10.79
CA ARG A 81 6.91 -8.96 -11.93
C ARG A 81 5.55 -9.52 -12.37
N SER A 82 5.27 -9.45 -13.66
CA SER A 82 4.06 -10.04 -14.25
C SER A 82 4.40 -11.36 -14.95
N THR A 83 3.70 -12.42 -14.56
CA THR A 83 3.75 -13.72 -15.26
C THR A 83 2.86 -13.74 -16.50
N ALA A 84 1.89 -12.82 -16.59
CA ALA A 84 1.06 -12.67 -17.76
C ALA A 84 1.83 -11.92 -18.88
N PRO A 85 1.60 -12.28 -20.16
CA PRO A 85 2.06 -11.48 -21.28
C PRO A 85 1.48 -10.07 -21.16
N VAL A 86 2.34 -9.07 -21.20
CA VAL A 86 1.93 -7.67 -21.18
C VAL A 86 2.03 -7.11 -22.60
N GLU A 87 0.96 -6.52 -23.10
CA GLU A 87 0.93 -5.90 -24.43
C GLU A 87 1.59 -4.51 -24.38
N ILE A 88 2.49 -4.27 -25.34
CA ILE A 88 3.13 -2.97 -25.56
C ILE A 88 2.85 -2.63 -27.03
N SER A 89 1.75 -1.93 -27.29
CA SER A 89 1.24 -1.68 -28.64
C SER A 89 2.12 -0.71 -29.45
N ALA A 90 2.79 0.21 -28.78
CA ALA A 90 3.67 1.21 -29.39
C ALA A 90 4.90 1.44 -28.50
N PRO A 91 5.99 0.66 -28.68
CA PRO A 91 7.19 0.84 -27.89
C PRO A 91 7.82 2.21 -28.17
N ALA A 92 8.19 2.91 -27.10
CA ALA A 92 8.93 4.16 -27.17
C ALA A 92 10.26 3.95 -27.91
N GLN A 93 10.68 4.96 -28.65
CA GLN A 93 12.01 4.96 -29.25
C GLN A 93 13.04 5.20 -28.15
N SER A 94 13.88 4.21 -27.89
CA SER A 94 14.95 4.30 -26.90
C SER A 94 16.33 4.45 -27.55
N THR A 95 17.15 5.32 -26.98
CA THR A 95 18.56 5.43 -27.31
C THR A 95 19.38 4.70 -26.25
N SER A 96 20.18 3.71 -26.65
CA SER A 96 21.04 2.97 -25.72
C SER A 96 22.52 3.20 -26.03
N ARG A 97 23.29 3.61 -25.03
CA ARG A 97 24.75 3.77 -25.12
C ARG A 97 25.48 2.98 -24.04
N ALA A 98 26.68 2.50 -24.37
CA ALA A 98 27.59 1.98 -23.37
C ALA A 98 28.04 3.13 -22.46
N PHE A 99 28.03 2.89 -21.16
CA PHE A 99 28.33 3.91 -20.16
C PHE A 99 29.01 3.24 -18.96
N PRO A 100 30.32 3.43 -18.74
CA PRO A 100 30.99 2.84 -17.59
C PRO A 100 30.56 3.55 -16.30
N ASP A 101 30.45 2.80 -15.20
CA ASP A 101 30.10 3.31 -13.87
C ASP A 101 28.80 4.14 -13.84
N VAL A 102 27.76 3.63 -14.53
CA VAL A 102 26.44 4.29 -14.68
C VAL A 102 25.89 4.77 -13.34
N LEU A 103 26.03 3.94 -12.30
CA LEU A 103 25.51 4.21 -10.97
C LEU A 103 26.14 5.46 -10.32
N ASP A 104 27.43 5.71 -10.58
CA ASP A 104 28.16 6.81 -9.96
C ASP A 104 28.05 8.11 -10.76
N GLN A 105 27.75 8.05 -12.06
CA GLN A 105 27.76 9.23 -12.92
C GLN A 105 26.37 9.70 -13.36
N VAL A 106 25.40 8.78 -13.48
CA VAL A 106 24.07 9.09 -14.02
C VAL A 106 23.07 9.35 -12.89
N ILE A 107 23.18 8.62 -11.79
CA ILE A 107 22.25 8.76 -10.66
C ILE A 107 22.55 10.05 -9.89
N PRO A 108 21.52 10.88 -9.61
CA PRO A 108 21.67 12.06 -8.76
C PRO A 108 22.21 11.72 -7.37
N GLU A 109 23.08 12.56 -6.80
CA GLU A 109 23.69 12.32 -5.48
C GLU A 109 22.66 12.10 -4.38
N GLN A 110 21.56 12.85 -4.38
CA GLN A 110 20.44 12.70 -3.45
C GLN A 110 19.87 11.28 -3.45
N LEU A 111 19.75 10.65 -4.63
CA LEU A 111 19.24 9.29 -4.74
C LEU A 111 20.27 8.27 -4.25
N LYS A 112 21.57 8.54 -4.41
CA LYS A 112 22.64 7.70 -3.84
C LYS A 112 22.59 7.66 -2.31
N TYR A 113 22.27 8.78 -1.66
CA TYR A 113 22.09 8.83 -0.21
C TYR A 113 20.81 8.12 0.27
N TYR A 114 19.79 8.07 -0.58
CA TYR A 114 18.54 7.39 -0.24
C TYR A 114 18.67 5.86 -0.34
N MET A 115 19.47 5.36 -1.27
CA MET A 115 19.75 3.93 -1.36
C MET A 115 20.56 3.48 -0.14
N SER A 116 20.03 2.55 0.65
CA SER A 116 20.68 2.03 1.86
C SER A 116 21.97 1.27 1.56
N SER A 117 22.07 0.69 0.37
CA SER A 117 23.25 0.00 -0.13
C SER A 117 23.43 0.26 -1.62
N ARG A 118 24.66 0.05 -2.12
CA ARG A 118 24.97 0.16 -3.55
C ARG A 118 24.36 -1.06 -4.27
N PRO A 119 23.35 -0.90 -5.14
CA PRO A 119 22.75 -2.03 -5.84
C PRO A 119 23.75 -2.69 -6.79
N VAL A 120 23.69 -4.02 -6.88
CA VAL A 120 24.40 -4.78 -7.91
C VAL A 120 23.55 -4.75 -9.17
N LEU A 121 24.02 -4.05 -10.21
CA LEU A 121 23.31 -3.95 -11.48
C LEU A 121 23.50 -5.21 -12.32
N LEU A 122 22.51 -5.56 -13.14
CA LEU A 122 22.58 -6.67 -14.09
C LEU A 122 23.65 -6.36 -15.17
N PRO A 123 24.68 -7.22 -15.35
CA PRO A 123 25.67 -7.03 -16.40
C PRO A 123 25.15 -7.31 -17.81
N GLY A 124 25.87 -6.80 -18.81
CA GLY A 124 25.62 -7.13 -20.21
C GLY A 124 24.55 -6.26 -20.88
N PHE A 125 24.12 -6.66 -22.08
CA PHE A 125 23.10 -5.94 -22.83
C PHE A 125 21.70 -6.42 -22.44
N VAL A 126 20.86 -5.49 -21.97
CA VAL A 126 19.45 -5.75 -21.68
C VAL A 126 18.63 -4.91 -22.63
N LYS A 127 17.89 -5.56 -23.53
CA LYS A 127 16.94 -4.85 -24.39
C LYS A 127 15.72 -4.49 -23.56
N THR A 128 15.30 -3.23 -23.62
CA THR A 128 14.12 -2.73 -22.91
C THR A 128 13.04 -2.28 -23.90
N GLU A 129 11.79 -2.57 -23.57
CA GLU A 129 10.60 -2.11 -24.30
C GLU A 129 9.61 -1.55 -23.28
N SER A 130 9.13 -0.34 -23.52
CA SER A 130 8.17 0.39 -22.69
C SER A 130 7.28 1.23 -23.61
N PRO A 131 6.00 1.48 -23.29
CA PRO A 131 5.16 2.33 -24.13
C PRO A 131 5.65 3.79 -24.11
N GLY A 132 5.37 4.52 -25.19
CA GLY A 132 5.65 5.96 -25.28
C GLY A 132 4.61 6.85 -24.59
N GLU A 133 3.53 6.26 -24.10
CA GLU A 133 2.41 6.96 -23.45
C GLU A 133 2.09 6.30 -22.11
N LEU A 134 1.64 7.12 -21.16
CA LEU A 134 1.28 6.71 -19.82
C LEU A 134 -0.09 7.25 -19.43
N THR A 135 -0.92 6.35 -18.90
CA THR A 135 -2.21 6.69 -18.29
C THR A 135 -2.07 6.60 -16.77
N PRO A 136 -2.24 7.71 -16.03
CA PRO A 136 -2.11 7.68 -14.58
C PRO A 136 -3.09 6.71 -13.92
N GLY A 137 -2.62 6.08 -12.83
CA GLY A 137 -3.37 5.05 -12.11
C GLY A 137 -3.30 3.65 -12.77
N GLN A 138 -2.85 3.54 -14.03
CA GLN A 138 -2.54 2.25 -14.66
C GLN A 138 -1.04 1.95 -14.53
N PRO A 139 -0.64 0.73 -14.13
CA PRO A 139 0.77 0.37 -14.08
C PRO A 139 1.43 0.49 -15.45
N LEU A 140 2.60 1.12 -15.50
CA LEU A 140 3.42 1.23 -16.69
C LEU A 140 4.04 -0.14 -17.00
N PRO A 141 3.72 -0.74 -18.15
CA PRO A 141 4.32 -2.00 -18.55
C PRO A 141 5.76 -1.80 -19.04
N LEU A 142 6.66 -2.65 -18.57
CA LEU A 142 8.06 -2.68 -18.99
C LEU A 142 8.46 -4.13 -19.30
N ARG A 143 8.99 -4.36 -20.49
CA ARG A 143 9.52 -5.67 -20.89
C ARG A 143 11.04 -5.59 -21.03
N LEU A 144 11.73 -6.52 -20.41
CA LEU A 144 13.17 -6.68 -20.50
C LEU A 144 13.49 -7.99 -21.20
N HIS A 145 14.49 -7.99 -22.08
CA HIS A 145 15.07 -9.23 -22.59
C HIS A 145 16.34 -9.54 -21.80
N VAL A 146 16.26 -10.60 -21.00
CA VAL A 146 17.32 -11.06 -20.10
C VAL A 146 17.67 -12.51 -20.43
N PRO A 147 18.84 -13.03 -20.01
CA PRO A 147 19.14 -14.46 -20.11
C PRO A 147 17.98 -15.32 -19.58
N ALA A 148 17.62 -16.39 -20.29
CA ALA A 148 16.43 -17.19 -20.01
C ALA A 148 16.39 -17.74 -18.58
N ALA A 149 17.56 -18.05 -18.00
CA ALA A 149 17.69 -18.50 -16.63
C ALA A 149 17.28 -17.45 -15.57
N LEU A 150 17.20 -16.17 -15.95
CA LEU A 150 16.79 -15.08 -15.05
C LEU A 150 15.29 -14.76 -15.09
N VAL A 151 14.54 -15.25 -16.06
CA VAL A 151 13.13 -14.90 -16.26
C VAL A 151 12.30 -15.21 -15.01
N ASP A 152 12.52 -16.39 -14.42
CA ASP A 152 11.82 -16.85 -13.22
C ASP A 152 12.67 -16.70 -11.94
N ASN A 153 13.86 -16.11 -12.05
CA ASN A 153 14.76 -15.98 -10.91
C ASN A 153 14.36 -14.80 -10.02
N GLU A 154 14.13 -15.07 -8.73
CA GLU A 154 13.70 -14.07 -7.72
C GLU A 154 14.78 -13.01 -7.42
N GLN A 155 16.04 -13.28 -7.75
CA GLN A 155 17.15 -12.35 -7.54
C GLN A 155 17.08 -11.17 -8.52
N LEU A 156 16.49 -11.33 -9.70
CA LEU A 156 16.32 -10.22 -10.65
C LEU A 156 15.20 -9.29 -10.17
N GLN A 157 15.53 -8.04 -9.84
CA GLN A 157 14.57 -7.05 -9.37
C GLN A 157 14.73 -5.73 -10.11
N LEU A 158 13.63 -4.97 -10.18
CA LEU A 158 13.65 -3.59 -10.65
C LEU A 158 13.49 -2.63 -9.49
N LEU A 159 14.44 -1.70 -9.38
CA LEU A 159 14.30 -0.53 -8.52
C LEU A 159 13.93 0.65 -9.39
N SER A 160 12.80 1.29 -9.10
CA SER A 160 12.30 2.41 -9.88
C SER A 160 12.13 3.62 -8.98
N PHE A 161 12.66 4.77 -9.39
CA PHE A 161 12.63 6.01 -8.62
C PHE A 161 12.13 7.16 -9.48
N TYR A 162 11.17 7.91 -8.97
CA TYR A 162 10.56 9.03 -9.70
C TYR A 162 10.69 10.35 -8.93
N LYS A 163 11.02 11.42 -9.64
CA LYS A 163 10.97 12.80 -9.15
C LYS A 163 10.90 13.78 -10.32
N ASP A 164 9.97 14.73 -10.26
CA ASP A 164 9.89 15.89 -11.17
C ASP A 164 10.05 15.56 -12.66
N GLY A 165 9.29 14.57 -13.16
CA GLY A 165 9.37 14.15 -14.56
C GLY A 165 10.62 13.33 -14.91
N LYS A 166 11.40 12.88 -13.94
CA LYS A 166 12.52 11.95 -14.16
C LYS A 166 12.22 10.61 -13.51
N LEU A 167 12.31 9.55 -14.29
CA LEU A 167 12.13 8.17 -13.85
C LEU A 167 13.42 7.39 -14.05
N PHE A 168 14.05 6.94 -12.96
CA PHE A 168 15.22 6.08 -12.98
C PHE A 168 14.79 4.64 -12.72
N ILE A 169 15.13 3.73 -13.62
CA ILE A 169 14.81 2.30 -13.52
C ILE A 169 16.14 1.55 -13.53
N LEU A 170 16.43 0.80 -12.47
CA LEU A 170 17.66 0.05 -12.31
C LEU A 170 17.33 -1.44 -12.42
N ALA A 171 17.96 -2.13 -13.37
CA ALA A 171 17.96 -3.60 -13.40
C ALA A 171 18.98 -4.13 -12.41
N THR A 172 18.51 -4.74 -11.33
CA THR A 172 19.32 -5.14 -10.18
C THR A 172 19.26 -6.62 -9.91
N LEU A 173 20.33 -7.14 -9.32
CA LEU A 173 20.41 -8.47 -8.74
C LEU A 173 20.42 -8.34 -7.23
N TYR A 174 19.50 -9.02 -6.54
CA TYR A 174 19.41 -9.06 -5.09
C TYR A 174 20.47 -10.00 -4.51
N VAL A 175 21.73 -9.57 -4.61
CA VAL A 175 22.93 -10.24 -4.11
C VAL A 175 23.90 -9.23 -3.51
N GLU A 176 24.73 -9.67 -2.57
CA GLU A 176 25.73 -8.80 -1.95
C GLU A 176 26.83 -8.36 -2.92
N SER A 177 27.23 -9.25 -3.84
CA SER A 177 28.22 -8.96 -4.87
C SER A 177 28.05 -9.88 -6.07
N LEU A 178 28.46 -9.39 -7.25
CA LEU A 178 28.43 -10.17 -8.49
C LEU A 178 29.33 -11.43 -8.43
N GLN A 179 30.33 -11.45 -7.55
CA GLN A 179 31.22 -12.60 -7.35
C GLN A 179 30.51 -13.77 -6.66
N LYS A 180 29.47 -13.49 -5.89
CA LYS A 180 28.61 -14.51 -5.24
C LYS A 180 27.43 -14.91 -6.11
N PHE A 181 27.23 -14.22 -7.24
CA PHE A 181 26.19 -14.55 -8.20
C PHE A 181 26.65 -15.72 -9.07
N ASP A 182 25.74 -16.66 -9.34
CA ASP A 182 26.02 -17.75 -10.27
C ASP A 182 26.07 -17.21 -11.70
N GLN A 183 27.29 -17.01 -12.21
CA GLN A 183 27.51 -16.43 -13.53
C GLN A 183 26.94 -17.28 -14.67
N SER A 184 26.72 -18.58 -14.45
CA SER A 184 26.08 -19.43 -15.46
C SER A 184 24.65 -18.98 -15.79
N LEU A 185 23.99 -18.28 -14.86
CA LEU A 185 22.65 -17.71 -15.08
C LEU A 185 22.67 -16.49 -16.02
N LEU A 186 23.85 -15.91 -16.30
CA LEU A 186 24.02 -14.81 -17.24
C LEU A 186 24.26 -15.30 -18.68
N GLU A 187 24.46 -16.60 -18.87
CA GLU A 187 24.77 -17.19 -20.17
C GLU A 187 23.50 -17.69 -20.87
N GLY A 188 23.58 -17.79 -22.20
CA GLY A 188 22.53 -18.40 -23.04
C GLY A 188 21.62 -17.40 -23.75
N ASP A 189 20.51 -17.93 -24.27
CA ASP A 189 19.55 -17.17 -25.06
C ASP A 189 18.74 -16.20 -24.19
N THR A 190 18.37 -15.06 -24.77
CA THR A 190 17.54 -14.07 -24.09
C THR A 190 16.06 -14.41 -24.22
N ALA A 191 15.31 -14.25 -23.13
CA ALA A 191 13.86 -14.37 -23.08
C ALA A 191 13.23 -13.12 -22.43
N PRO A 192 11.97 -12.79 -22.77
CA PRO A 192 11.30 -11.62 -22.23
C PRO A 192 10.83 -11.87 -20.79
N VAL A 193 11.04 -10.89 -19.92
CA VAL A 193 10.44 -10.79 -18.58
C VAL A 193 9.66 -9.49 -18.49
N ASN A 194 8.46 -9.53 -17.92
CA ASN A 194 7.56 -8.39 -17.83
C ASN A 194 7.51 -7.85 -16.40
N PHE A 195 7.52 -6.53 -16.28
CA PHE A 195 7.36 -5.78 -15.05
C PHE A 195 6.25 -4.74 -15.19
N LEU A 196 5.62 -4.42 -14.07
CA LEU A 196 4.59 -3.41 -13.94
C LEU A 196 5.07 -2.39 -12.91
N ILE A 197 5.23 -1.14 -13.34
CA ILE A 197 5.69 -0.04 -12.50
C ILE A 197 4.47 0.81 -12.11
N PRO A 198 4.18 1.02 -10.81
CA PRO A 198 3.06 1.86 -10.42
C PRO A 198 3.29 3.31 -10.84
N THR A 199 2.25 3.94 -11.39
CA THR A 199 2.32 5.30 -11.98
C THR A 199 1.61 6.37 -11.14
N GLY A 200 1.02 5.98 -10.01
CA GLY A 200 0.24 6.86 -9.13
C GLY A 200 0.86 8.24 -8.86
N PRO A 201 2.13 8.34 -8.46
CA PRO A 201 2.76 9.64 -8.15
C PRO A 201 3.29 10.39 -9.38
N ILE A 202 3.15 9.84 -10.60
CA ILE A 202 3.73 10.42 -11.82
C ILE A 202 2.78 11.50 -12.36
N ALA A 203 3.04 12.74 -11.93
CA ALA A 203 2.25 13.92 -12.30
C ALA A 203 2.82 14.75 -13.47
N ALA A 204 4.05 14.50 -13.89
CA ALA A 204 4.66 15.27 -14.97
C ALA A 204 4.03 14.96 -16.33
N GLU A 205 3.89 15.97 -17.19
CA GLU A 205 3.41 15.84 -18.58
C GLU A 205 4.35 15.00 -19.44
N THR A 206 5.66 15.24 -19.29
CA THR A 206 6.72 14.52 -20.00
C THR A 206 7.64 13.88 -18.98
N ILE A 207 7.93 12.60 -19.17
CA ILE A 207 8.76 11.82 -18.27
C ILE A 207 10.01 11.36 -19.02
N ASP A 208 11.18 11.82 -18.56
CA ASP A 208 12.48 11.35 -18.99
C ASP A 208 12.82 10.04 -18.25
N VAL A 209 12.83 8.94 -18.99
CA VAL A 209 13.13 7.62 -18.43
C VAL A 209 14.58 7.26 -18.68
N ASN A 210 15.27 6.93 -17.58
CA ASN A 210 16.64 6.46 -17.57
C ASN A 210 16.63 5.02 -17.07
N PHE A 211 16.91 4.07 -17.96
CA PHE A 211 17.12 2.67 -17.60
C PHE A 211 18.61 2.38 -17.49
N LEU A 212 19.01 1.90 -16.31
CA LEU A 212 20.38 1.65 -15.94
C LEU A 212 20.59 0.15 -15.77
N ASN A 213 21.59 -0.37 -16.46
CA ASN A 213 22.22 -1.65 -16.14
C ASN A 213 23.72 -1.42 -15.91
N GLN A 214 24.51 -2.47 -15.65
CA GLN A 214 25.89 -2.29 -15.20
C GLN A 214 26.75 -1.46 -16.16
N ASP A 215 26.57 -1.68 -17.47
CA ASP A 215 27.49 -1.20 -18.49
C ASP A 215 26.83 -0.25 -19.50
N ARG A 216 25.53 0.03 -19.35
CA ARG A 216 24.74 0.80 -20.31
C ARG A 216 23.67 1.66 -19.66
N LEU A 217 23.38 2.73 -20.36
CA LEU A 217 22.25 3.61 -20.12
C LEU A 217 21.34 3.58 -21.35
N ALA A 218 20.06 3.31 -21.14
CA ALA A 218 19.02 3.50 -22.13
C ALA A 218 18.12 4.66 -21.70
N GLU A 219 17.87 5.57 -22.63
CA GLU A 219 17.08 6.78 -22.42
C GLU A 219 15.90 6.79 -23.39
N TRP A 220 14.72 7.15 -22.90
CA TRP A 220 13.54 7.44 -23.72
C TRP A 220 12.61 8.40 -23.00
N GLN A 221 11.59 8.89 -23.70
CA GLN A 221 10.57 9.77 -23.14
C GLN A 221 9.20 9.10 -23.19
N ILE A 222 8.41 9.38 -22.17
CA ILE A 222 7.00 8.97 -22.06
C ILE A 222 6.14 10.21 -21.92
N THR A 223 5.04 10.27 -22.66
CA THR A 223 4.02 11.33 -22.55
C THR A 223 2.92 10.88 -21.60
N ASN A 224 2.66 11.66 -20.56
CA ASN A 224 1.54 11.44 -19.65
C ASN A 224 0.26 12.03 -20.24
N LEU A 225 -0.74 11.19 -20.45
CA LEU A 225 -1.99 11.58 -21.11
C LEU A 225 -2.93 12.40 -20.22
N ASP A 226 -2.81 12.29 -18.89
CA ASP A 226 -3.65 13.02 -17.94
C ASP A 226 -2.88 13.34 -16.64
N PRO A 227 -1.91 14.27 -16.67
CA PRO A 227 -1.11 14.62 -15.49
C PRO A 227 -1.94 15.03 -14.28
N SER A 228 -3.15 15.55 -14.50
CA SER A 228 -4.05 16.02 -13.44
C SER A 228 -4.68 14.89 -12.61
N ALA A 229 -4.70 13.66 -13.14
CA ALA A 229 -5.22 12.48 -12.46
C ALA A 229 -4.18 11.80 -11.54
N ALA A 230 -2.95 12.32 -11.48
CA ALA A 230 -1.93 11.79 -10.59
C ALA A 230 -2.31 11.99 -9.12
N VAL A 231 -2.15 10.94 -8.32
CA VAL A 231 -2.39 11.01 -6.87
C VAL A 231 -1.13 11.56 -6.22
N VAL A 232 -1.06 12.89 -6.14
CA VAL A 232 -0.06 13.59 -5.33
C VAL A 232 -0.66 13.72 -3.93
N GLU A 233 0.04 13.23 -2.90
CA GLU A 233 -0.34 13.54 -1.52
C GLU A 233 -0.30 15.06 -1.35
N GLU A 234 -1.46 15.72 -1.39
CA GLU A 234 -1.59 17.12 -0.98
C GLU A 234 -1.28 17.17 0.52
N GLU A 235 -0.27 17.97 0.90
CA GLU A 235 -0.02 18.31 2.29
C GLU A 235 -1.30 18.95 2.84
N GLU A 236 -1.97 18.31 3.80
CA GLU A 236 -3.02 18.96 4.58
C GLU A 236 -2.40 20.19 5.23
N GLU A 237 -2.72 21.38 4.70
CA GLU A 237 -2.37 22.66 5.32
C GLU A 237 -2.81 22.61 6.78
N GLU A 238 -1.85 22.70 7.70
CA GLU A 238 -2.11 22.92 9.13
C GLU A 238 -3.05 24.11 9.27
N GLN A 239 -4.32 23.85 9.58
CA GLN A 239 -5.24 24.91 9.97
C GLN A 239 -4.68 25.56 11.24
N PRO A 240 -4.47 26.89 11.26
CA PRO A 240 -4.02 27.55 12.47
C PRO A 240 -5.13 27.42 13.53
N GLU A 241 -4.81 26.77 14.65
CA GLU A 241 -5.67 26.76 15.83
C GLU A 241 -5.94 28.20 16.28
N ASN A 242 -7.22 28.57 16.34
CA ASN A 242 -7.71 29.81 16.96
C ASN A 242 -7.84 29.66 18.47
#